data_AF-Q1XG75-F1
#
_entry.id   AF-Q1XG75-F1
#
_cell.length_a   1.000
_cell.length_b   1.000
_cell.length_c   1.000
_cell.angle_alpha   90.00
_cell.angle_beta   90.00
_cell.angle_gamma   90.00
#
_symmetry.space_group_name_H-M   'P 1'
#
loop_
_entity.id
_entity.type
_entity.pdbx_description
1 polymer ?
#
loop_
_entity_poly.entity_id
_entity_poly.type
_entity_poly.pdbx_seq_one_letter_code
_entity_poly.pdbx_strand_id
1 'polypeptide(L)'
;MRRWTVSKSVSACWSVCVVYFLAVSVTCRGACLRVSSSASTSTSGRHARSYVHLQGDVRQRRLFSFQKFFLRIGKDGKVNGTKSEDDPYSILEITSVDVGVVAIRGLGSNLYLAISKKGELFGVRNYGTNCRLKERIEENGYNTYASAKWKNNKRQIFVSLSAHGRPLRGRKNRRKNTATHFLPMVV
;
A
#
# COMPACT_ATOMS: atom_id res chain seq x y z
N MET A 1 -45.99 22.66 -27.81
CA MET A 1 -46.58 23.26 -26.59
C MET A 1 -46.64 22.19 -25.49
N ARG A 2 -45.67 22.11 -24.57
CA ARG A 2 -45.81 21.34 -23.31
C ARG A 2 -45.04 22.09 -22.22
N ARG A 3 -45.78 22.82 -21.40
CA ARG A 3 -45.32 23.62 -20.26
C ARG A 3 -45.26 22.68 -19.04
N TRP A 4 -44.08 22.46 -18.47
CA TRP A 4 -43.93 21.67 -17.25
C TRP A 4 -43.86 22.63 -16.06
N THR A 5 -44.91 22.64 -15.25
CA THR A 5 -45.01 23.41 -14.00
C THR A 5 -44.42 22.62 -12.84
N VAL A 6 -43.64 23.35 -12.05
CA VAL A 6 -42.95 22.95 -10.83
C VAL A 6 -43.93 22.54 -9.73
N SER A 7 -43.77 21.35 -9.17
CA SER A 7 -44.38 20.97 -7.90
C SER A 7 -43.47 21.38 -6.74
N LYS A 8 -43.99 22.27 -5.91
CA LYS A 8 -43.38 22.78 -4.68
C LYS A 8 -43.45 21.69 -3.60
N SER A 9 -42.34 21.05 -3.29
CA SER A 9 -42.21 20.27 -2.05
C SER A 9 -40.75 20.29 -1.56
N VAL A 10 -40.21 21.50 -1.36
CA VAL A 10 -38.88 21.74 -0.76
C VAL A 10 -38.98 22.79 0.35
N SER A 11 -40.00 22.70 1.21
CA SER A 11 -40.13 23.60 2.37
C SER A 11 -40.30 22.90 3.70
N ALA A 12 -40.64 21.61 3.74
CA ALA A 12 -40.85 20.91 5.03
C ALA A 12 -39.59 20.21 5.57
N CYS A 13 -38.61 19.90 4.72
CA CYS A 13 -37.44 19.10 5.14
C CYS A 13 -36.37 19.92 5.88
N TRP A 14 -36.32 21.24 5.66
CA TRP A 14 -35.33 22.11 6.30
C TRP A 14 -35.63 22.35 7.78
N SER A 15 -36.91 22.37 8.16
CA SER A 15 -37.30 22.66 9.55
C SER A 15 -37.02 21.49 10.50
N VAL A 16 -37.10 20.25 10.01
CA VAL A 16 -36.86 19.04 10.84
C VAL A 16 -35.36 18.88 11.13
N CYS A 17 -34.47 19.11 10.16
CA CYS A 17 -33.03 18.99 10.38
C CYS A 17 -32.48 20.00 11.41
N VAL A 18 -32.96 21.25 11.41
CA VAL A 18 -32.45 22.27 12.34
C VAL A 18 -32.84 21.96 13.79
N VAL A 19 -34.05 21.44 14.01
CA VAL A 19 -34.51 21.06 15.36
C VAL A 19 -33.76 19.83 15.89
N TYR A 20 -33.47 18.84 15.04
CA TYR A 20 -32.66 17.67 15.44
C TYR A 20 -31.22 18.06 15.81
N PHE A 21 -30.59 18.99 15.10
CA PHE A 21 -29.24 19.44 15.43
C PHE A 21 -29.16 20.26 16.74
N LEU A 22 -30.20 21.03 17.05
CA LEU A 22 -30.28 21.76 18.32
C LEU A 22 -30.59 20.84 19.51
N ALA A 23 -31.42 19.79 19.34
CA ALA A 23 -31.69 18.84 20.41
C ALA A 23 -30.46 18.03 20.84
N VAL A 24 -29.58 17.65 19.90
CA VAL A 24 -28.34 16.90 20.20
C VAL A 24 -27.30 17.75 20.95
N SER A 25 -27.34 19.08 20.80
CA SER A 25 -26.40 19.98 21.49
C SER A 25 -26.86 20.37 22.90
N VAL A 26 -28.15 20.27 23.21
CA VAL A 26 -28.69 20.63 24.54
C VAL A 26 -28.65 19.46 25.53
N THR A 27 -28.79 18.21 25.09
CA THR A 27 -28.76 17.05 26.02
C THR A 27 -27.36 16.65 26.47
N CYS A 28 -26.30 17.14 25.81
CA CYS A 28 -24.93 16.77 26.19
C CYS A 28 -24.28 17.70 27.25
N ARG A 29 -24.96 18.77 27.67
CA ARG A 29 -24.46 19.68 28.73
C ARG A 29 -24.89 19.27 30.15
N GLY A 30 -25.58 18.14 30.32
CA GLY A 30 -26.24 17.79 31.60
C GLY A 30 -25.60 16.69 32.45
N ALA A 31 -24.59 15.94 31.98
CA ALA A 31 -24.05 14.81 32.74
C ALA A 31 -22.57 15.00 33.08
N CYS A 32 -22.32 15.86 34.07
CA CYS A 32 -21.15 15.75 34.93
C CYS A 32 -21.14 14.38 35.60
N LEU A 33 -20.25 13.49 35.18
CA LEU A 33 -19.75 12.40 36.03
C LEU A 33 -18.24 12.53 36.12
N ARG A 34 -17.81 13.20 37.19
CA ARG A 34 -16.47 13.10 37.74
C ARG A 34 -16.22 11.64 38.10
N VAL A 35 -15.26 11.00 37.45
CA VAL A 35 -14.55 9.86 38.01
C VAL A 35 -13.11 10.32 38.22
N SER A 36 -12.83 10.65 39.48
CA SER A 36 -11.48 10.73 40.01
C SER A 36 -11.06 9.33 40.43
N SER A 37 -10.05 8.75 39.76
CA SER A 37 -9.22 7.72 40.36
C SER A 37 -7.91 7.61 39.58
N SER A 38 -6.87 8.12 40.22
CA SER A 38 -5.46 7.82 40.02
C SER A 38 -5.22 6.31 39.95
N ALA A 39 -4.69 5.83 38.83
CA ALA A 39 -3.95 4.57 38.76
C ALA A 39 -2.80 4.74 37.77
N SER A 40 -1.59 4.72 38.32
CA SER A 40 -0.31 4.59 37.64
C SER A 40 -0.35 3.40 36.68
N THR A 41 -0.59 3.65 35.39
CA THR A 41 -0.34 2.65 34.35
C THR A 41 0.97 3.05 33.71
N SER A 42 1.98 2.21 33.95
CA SER A 42 3.26 2.26 33.26
C SER A 42 3.04 2.63 31.80
N THR A 43 3.72 3.68 31.35
CA THR A 43 3.94 3.92 29.94
C THR A 43 4.76 2.73 29.43
N SER A 44 4.10 1.61 29.16
CA SER A 44 4.59 0.65 28.19
C SER A 44 4.62 1.43 26.89
N GLY A 45 5.75 2.12 26.68
CA GLY A 45 6.02 2.84 25.45
C GLY A 45 5.67 1.90 24.33
N ARG A 46 4.94 2.41 23.33
CA ARG A 46 4.61 1.65 22.13
C ARG A 46 5.94 1.22 21.50
N HIS A 47 6.45 0.06 21.90
CA HIS A 47 7.69 -0.45 21.40
C HIS A 47 7.43 -0.70 19.93
N ALA A 48 8.10 0.06 19.06
CA ALA A 48 8.07 -0.20 17.64
C ALA A 48 8.40 -1.69 17.48
N ARG A 49 7.49 -2.46 16.88
CA ARG A 49 7.75 -3.88 16.61
C ARG A 49 9.00 -3.94 15.75
N SER A 50 10.10 -4.44 16.31
CA SER A 50 11.33 -4.66 15.56
C SER A 50 11.12 -5.85 14.64
N TYR A 51 10.86 -5.57 13.37
CA TYR A 51 10.81 -6.61 12.36
C TYR A 51 12.24 -6.90 11.89
N VAL A 52 12.75 -8.09 12.18
CA VAL A 52 14.13 -8.52 11.80
C VAL A 52 14.37 -8.35 10.28
N HIS A 53 13.33 -8.52 9.46
CA HIS A 53 13.42 -8.34 8.01
C HIS A 53 13.43 -6.87 7.54
N LEU A 54 13.13 -5.90 8.43
CA LEU A 54 13.24 -4.46 8.20
C LEU A 54 14.54 -3.86 8.77
N GLN A 55 15.37 -4.65 9.46
CA GLN A 55 16.61 -4.14 10.06
C GLN A 55 17.61 -3.75 8.96
N GLY A 56 18.12 -2.52 9.02
CA GLY A 56 19.11 -1.97 8.08
C GLY A 56 18.51 -1.13 6.95
N ASP A 57 19.26 -0.11 6.51
CA ASP A 57 18.87 0.78 5.40
C ASP A 57 18.98 0.07 4.04
N VAL A 58 19.96 -0.83 3.92
CA VAL A 58 20.21 -1.69 2.75
C VAL A 58 20.10 -3.14 3.18
N ARG A 59 19.25 -3.92 2.49
CA ARG A 59 19.03 -5.34 2.79
C ARG A 59 18.90 -6.16 1.52
N GLN A 60 19.56 -7.31 1.50
CA GLN A 60 19.45 -8.28 0.41
C GLN A 60 18.37 -9.31 0.76
N ARG A 61 17.39 -9.48 -0.13
CA ARG A 61 16.19 -10.31 0.08
C ARG A 61 15.70 -10.91 -1.23
N ARG A 62 15.00 -12.03 -1.13
CA ARG A 62 14.08 -12.50 -2.18
C ARG A 62 12.67 -12.02 -1.83
N LEU A 63 11.91 -11.55 -2.82
CA LEU A 63 10.50 -11.21 -2.63
C LEU A 63 9.60 -12.35 -3.09
N PHE A 64 9.11 -13.14 -2.14
CA PHE A 64 8.23 -14.26 -2.41
C PHE A 64 6.77 -13.82 -2.47
N SER A 65 6.15 -13.89 -3.63
CA SER A 65 4.74 -13.54 -3.81
C SER A 65 3.82 -14.54 -3.12
N PHE A 66 2.67 -14.07 -2.65
CA PHE A 66 1.59 -14.91 -2.15
C PHE A 66 1.22 -16.06 -3.09
N GLN A 67 1.33 -15.84 -4.40
CA GLN A 67 1.06 -16.85 -5.45
C GLN A 67 2.20 -17.84 -5.66
N LYS A 68 3.18 -17.90 -4.76
CA LYS A 68 4.29 -18.86 -4.74
C LYS A 68 5.28 -18.68 -5.89
N PHE A 69 5.67 -17.43 -6.15
CA PHE A 69 6.71 -17.07 -7.10
C PHE A 69 7.67 -16.06 -6.47
N PHE A 70 8.98 -16.23 -6.70
CA PHE A 70 9.96 -15.20 -6.42
C PHE A 70 9.92 -14.12 -7.50
N LEU A 71 9.88 -12.86 -7.08
CA LEU A 71 9.98 -11.74 -8.00
C LEU A 71 11.37 -11.72 -8.64
N ARG A 72 11.40 -11.67 -9.96
CA ARG A 72 12.61 -11.73 -10.79
C ARG A 72 12.70 -10.52 -11.69
N ILE A 73 13.89 -9.93 -11.77
CA ILE A 73 14.21 -8.84 -12.71
C ILE A 73 15.27 -9.37 -13.68
N GLY A 74 14.84 -9.73 -14.88
CA GLY A 74 15.75 -10.23 -15.92
C GLY A 74 16.68 -9.15 -16.47
N LYS A 75 17.79 -9.56 -17.09
CA LYS A 75 18.73 -8.65 -17.80
C LYS A 75 18.08 -7.93 -18.98
N ASP A 76 17.02 -8.51 -19.54
CA ASP A 76 16.18 -7.92 -20.57
C ASP A 76 15.29 -6.77 -20.06
N GLY A 77 15.33 -6.46 -18.76
CA GLY A 77 14.46 -5.47 -18.13
C GLY A 77 13.04 -5.96 -17.90
N LYS A 78 12.77 -7.25 -18.13
CA LYS A 78 11.46 -7.85 -17.87
C LYS A 78 11.34 -8.26 -16.41
N VAL A 79 10.20 -7.91 -15.82
CA VAL A 79 9.86 -8.29 -14.45
C VAL A 79 8.82 -9.39 -14.49
N ASN A 80 9.12 -10.55 -13.88
CA ASN A 80 8.22 -11.69 -13.81
C ASN A 80 8.42 -12.49 -12.52
N GLY A 81 7.60 -13.51 -12.32
CA GLY A 81 7.78 -14.50 -11.26
C GLY A 81 8.57 -15.71 -11.76
N THR A 82 9.41 -16.27 -10.89
CA THR A 82 10.07 -17.58 -11.05
C THR A 82 9.72 -18.49 -9.87
N LYS A 83 9.74 -19.80 -10.07
CA LYS A 83 9.59 -20.79 -8.99
C LYS A 83 10.95 -21.27 -8.46
N SER A 84 12.02 -21.04 -9.21
CA SER A 84 13.36 -21.46 -8.85
C SER A 84 13.92 -20.56 -7.75
N GLU A 85 14.28 -21.14 -6.62
CA GLU A 85 14.91 -20.42 -5.49
C GLU A 85 16.37 -20.03 -5.80
N ASP A 86 17.05 -20.88 -6.58
CA ASP A 86 18.44 -20.67 -7.01
C ASP A 86 18.61 -19.64 -8.13
N ASP A 87 17.52 -19.02 -8.62
CA ASP A 87 17.62 -18.04 -9.70
C ASP A 87 18.36 -16.78 -9.23
N PRO A 88 19.55 -16.45 -9.77
CA PRO A 88 20.32 -15.28 -9.35
C PRO A 88 19.61 -13.96 -9.65
N TYR A 89 18.65 -13.95 -10.59
CA TYR A 89 17.85 -12.77 -10.93
C TYR A 89 16.69 -12.52 -9.95
N SER A 90 16.49 -13.42 -8.98
CA SER A 90 15.50 -13.29 -7.91
C SER A 90 16.05 -12.60 -6.65
N ILE A 91 17.37 -12.41 -6.58
CA ILE A 91 18.06 -11.75 -5.48
C ILE A 91 17.93 -10.23 -5.66
N LEU A 92 17.29 -9.58 -4.69
CA LEU A 92 16.99 -8.16 -4.72
C LEU A 92 17.67 -7.44 -3.56
N GLU A 93 18.20 -6.26 -3.84
CA GLU A 93 18.63 -5.29 -2.84
C GLU A 93 17.51 -4.27 -2.65
N ILE A 94 17.01 -4.17 -1.42
CA ILE A 94 16.01 -3.20 -1.01
C ILE A 94 16.75 -2.12 -0.24
N THR A 95 16.72 -0.89 -0.76
CA THR A 95 17.32 0.30 -0.15
C THR A 95 16.22 1.25 0.27
N SER A 96 16.28 1.76 1.50
CA SER A 96 15.39 2.84 1.92
C SER A 96 15.87 4.17 1.33
N VAL A 97 14.92 4.93 0.78
CA VAL A 97 15.18 6.22 0.10
C VAL A 97 14.61 7.37 0.92
N ASP A 98 13.48 7.13 1.55
CA ASP A 98 12.69 8.10 2.31
C ASP A 98 11.76 7.31 3.24
N VAL A 99 11.10 7.97 4.18
CA VAL A 99 10.26 7.31 5.17
C VAL A 99 9.15 6.50 4.49
N GLY A 100 9.24 5.17 4.61
CA GLY A 100 8.31 4.22 3.99
C GLY A 100 8.40 4.15 2.46
N VAL A 101 9.46 4.68 1.85
CA VAL A 101 9.75 4.58 0.42
C VAL A 101 11.08 3.87 0.21
N VAL A 102 11.05 2.83 -0.60
CA VAL A 102 12.20 2.01 -0.94
C VAL A 102 12.49 2.05 -2.44
N ALA A 103 13.72 1.75 -2.81
CA ALA A 103 14.12 1.35 -4.14
C ALA A 103 14.54 -0.11 -4.12
N ILE A 104 14.10 -0.87 -5.12
CA ILE A 104 14.39 -2.31 -5.23
C ILE A 104 15.25 -2.51 -6.47
N ARG A 105 16.43 -3.08 -6.30
CA ARG A 105 17.39 -3.35 -7.37
C ARG A 105 17.63 -4.86 -7.47
N GLY A 106 17.59 -5.42 -8.67
CA GLY A 106 18.03 -6.79 -8.90
C GLY A 106 19.55 -6.85 -8.89
N LEU A 107 20.16 -7.68 -8.04
CA LEU A 107 21.62 -7.80 -7.99
C LEU A 107 22.17 -8.46 -9.26
N GLY A 108 21.55 -9.55 -9.71
CA GLY A 108 21.99 -10.27 -10.91
C GLY A 108 21.84 -9.50 -12.22
N SER A 109 20.85 -8.60 -12.32
CA SER A 109 20.60 -7.78 -13.52
C SER A 109 21.11 -6.34 -13.40
N ASN A 110 21.42 -5.85 -12.20
CA ASN A 110 21.74 -4.45 -11.92
C ASN A 110 20.68 -3.45 -12.43
N LEU A 111 19.41 -3.86 -12.39
CA LEU A 111 18.27 -3.03 -12.80
C LEU A 111 17.36 -2.73 -11.60
N TYR A 112 16.92 -1.49 -11.49
CA TYR A 112 15.90 -1.06 -10.54
C TYR A 112 14.51 -1.46 -11.03
N LEU A 113 13.70 -1.98 -10.11
CA LEU A 113 12.28 -2.19 -10.34
C LEU A 113 11.56 -0.86 -10.47
N ALA A 114 10.94 -0.64 -11.62
CA ALA A 114 10.18 0.55 -11.95
C ALA A 114 8.74 0.22 -12.33
N ILE A 115 7.85 1.16 -12.03
CA ILE A 115 6.43 1.09 -12.40
C ILE A 115 6.12 2.22 -13.39
N SER A 116 5.53 1.87 -14.53
CA SER A 116 5.13 2.86 -15.53
C SER A 116 3.84 3.58 -15.12
N LYS A 117 3.53 4.73 -15.73
CA LYS A 117 2.25 5.43 -15.53
C LYS A 117 1.04 4.52 -15.85
N LYS A 118 1.21 3.58 -16.78
CA LYS A 118 0.20 2.58 -17.19
C LYS A 118 0.11 1.39 -16.20
N GLY A 119 1.00 1.33 -15.22
CA GLY A 119 1.11 0.28 -14.23
C GLY A 119 1.80 -0.98 -14.74
N GLU A 120 2.74 -0.84 -15.66
CA GLU A 120 3.60 -1.93 -16.15
C GLU A 120 4.88 -1.98 -15.32
N LEU A 121 5.31 -3.19 -14.96
CA LEU A 121 6.56 -3.41 -14.25
C LEU A 121 7.68 -3.62 -15.26
N PHE A 122 8.79 -2.91 -15.06
CA PHE A 122 9.97 -3.03 -15.90
C PHE A 122 11.23 -2.75 -15.08
N GLY A 123 12.37 -3.25 -15.55
CA GLY A 123 13.69 -2.96 -15.01
C GLY A 123 14.30 -1.74 -15.72
N VAL A 124 14.95 -0.85 -14.95
CA VAL A 124 15.67 0.31 -15.50
C VAL A 124 17.04 0.46 -14.84
N ARG A 125 18.05 0.85 -15.62
CA ARG A 125 19.44 0.93 -15.15
C ARG A 125 19.67 2.09 -14.18
N ASN A 126 19.10 3.25 -14.48
CA ASN A 126 19.29 4.45 -13.70
C ASN A 126 18.12 4.63 -12.74
N TYR A 127 18.42 4.91 -11.48
CA TYR A 127 17.40 5.23 -10.49
C TYR A 127 16.65 6.51 -10.88
N GLY A 128 15.34 6.54 -10.64
CA GLY A 128 14.50 7.69 -10.96
C GLY A 128 13.13 7.62 -10.33
N THR A 129 12.25 8.56 -10.69
CA THR A 129 10.93 8.69 -10.05
C THR A 129 10.01 7.48 -10.19
N ASN A 130 10.23 6.63 -11.21
CA ASN A 130 9.46 5.40 -11.43
C ASN A 130 9.88 4.26 -10.49
N CYS A 131 11.07 4.35 -9.88
CA CYS A 131 11.66 3.33 -9.01
C CYS A 131 11.31 3.53 -7.53
N ARG A 132 10.66 4.65 -7.18
CA ARG A 132 10.23 4.95 -5.81
C ARG A 132 8.99 4.13 -5.47
N LEU A 133 9.13 3.19 -4.53
CA LEU A 133 8.07 2.28 -4.11
C LEU A 133 7.72 2.52 -2.65
N LYS A 134 6.46 2.79 -2.33
CA LYS A 134 5.94 2.83 -0.97
C LYS A 134 5.81 1.41 -0.44
N GLU A 135 6.62 1.05 0.55
CA GLU A 135 6.53 -0.24 1.24
C GLU A 135 5.56 -0.11 2.42
N ARG A 136 4.68 -1.10 2.58
CA ARG A 136 3.79 -1.21 3.75
C ARG A 136 3.64 -2.67 4.16
N ILE A 137 3.64 -2.91 5.47
CA ILE A 137 3.22 -4.19 6.04
C ILE A 137 1.69 -4.20 6.11
N GLU A 138 1.09 -5.27 5.61
CA GLU A 138 -0.34 -5.55 5.70
C GLU A 138 -0.66 -6.34 6.97
N GLU A 139 -1.94 -6.36 7.35
CA GLU A 139 -2.41 -7.03 8.58
C GLU A 139 -2.09 -8.54 8.60
N ASN A 140 -1.95 -9.17 7.43
CA ASN A 140 -1.57 -10.57 7.28
C ASN A 140 -0.05 -10.83 7.36
N GLY A 141 0.76 -9.80 7.65
CA GLY A 141 2.22 -9.89 7.76
C GLY A 141 2.98 -9.85 6.43
N TYR A 142 2.30 -9.75 5.28
CA TYR A 142 2.93 -9.56 3.98
C TYR A 142 3.19 -8.08 3.70
N ASN A 143 4.17 -7.80 2.84
CA ASN A 143 4.47 -6.46 2.37
C ASN A 143 3.78 -6.18 1.04
N THR A 144 3.36 -4.93 0.85
CA THR A 144 2.95 -4.39 -0.44
C THR A 144 3.91 -3.31 -0.89
N TYR A 145 4.09 -3.22 -2.21
CA TYR A 145 4.94 -2.22 -2.85
C TYR A 145 4.12 -1.43 -3.87
N ALA A 146 3.85 -0.17 -3.57
CA ALA A 146 3.08 0.72 -4.44
C ALA A 146 3.96 1.77 -5.11
N SER A 147 3.67 2.19 -6.34
CA SER A 147 4.34 3.36 -6.92
C SER A 147 4.12 4.59 -6.04
N ALA A 148 5.20 5.29 -5.69
CA ALA A 148 5.10 6.53 -4.96
C ALA A 148 4.47 7.65 -5.80
N LYS A 149 4.78 7.67 -7.10
CA LYS A 149 4.37 8.71 -8.06
C LYS A 149 3.09 8.37 -8.80
N TRP A 150 2.95 7.15 -9.33
CA TRP A 150 1.88 6.81 -10.24
C TRP A 150 0.63 6.31 -9.53
N LYS A 151 -0.52 6.86 -9.94
CA LYS A 151 -1.84 6.46 -9.50
C LYS A 151 -2.74 6.29 -10.73
N ASN A 152 -3.65 5.33 -10.67
CA ASN A 152 -4.68 5.11 -11.68
C ASN A 152 -6.04 5.49 -11.09
N ASN A 153 -6.70 6.53 -11.62
CA ASN A 153 -7.97 7.06 -11.09
C ASN A 153 -7.95 7.27 -9.56
N LYS A 154 -6.94 8.00 -9.07
CA LYS A 154 -6.65 8.26 -7.63
C LYS A 154 -6.26 7.02 -6.81
N ARG A 155 -6.22 5.82 -7.39
CA ARG A 155 -5.81 4.58 -6.72
C ARG A 155 -4.33 4.30 -6.90
N GLN A 156 -3.68 3.78 -5.87
CA GLN A 156 -2.29 3.36 -5.92
C GLN A 156 -2.11 2.19 -6.90
N ILE A 157 -0.96 2.16 -7.57
CA ILE A 157 -0.55 1.08 -8.47
C ILE A 157 0.47 0.24 -7.73
N PHE A 158 0.19 -1.05 -7.57
CA PHE A 158 1.05 -1.98 -6.84
C PHE A 158 1.85 -2.89 -7.76
N VAL A 159 3.05 -3.26 -7.32
CA VAL A 159 3.75 -4.45 -7.79
C VAL A 159 2.84 -5.65 -7.56
N SER A 160 2.65 -6.48 -8.57
CA SER A 160 1.79 -7.66 -8.46
C SER A 160 2.13 -8.71 -9.48
N LEU A 161 2.01 -9.96 -9.07
CA LEU A 161 2.10 -11.13 -9.94
C LEU A 161 0.71 -11.75 -10.08
N SER A 162 0.50 -12.48 -11.17
CA SER A 162 -0.68 -13.31 -11.43
C SER A 162 -0.38 -14.76 -11.03
N ALA A 163 -1.42 -15.58 -10.85
CA ALA A 163 -1.28 -16.98 -10.47
C ALA A 163 -0.36 -17.80 -11.40
N HIS A 164 -0.04 -17.28 -12.59
CA HIS A 164 0.88 -17.87 -13.56
C HIS A 164 2.28 -17.20 -13.56
N GLY A 165 2.62 -16.42 -12.54
CA GLY A 165 3.89 -15.70 -12.43
C GLY A 165 4.05 -14.50 -13.38
N ARG A 166 2.99 -14.07 -14.07
CA ARG A 166 3.04 -12.88 -14.96
C ARG A 166 2.73 -11.60 -14.20
N PRO A 167 3.43 -10.48 -14.46
CA PRO A 167 3.11 -9.20 -13.83
C PRO A 167 1.69 -8.75 -14.19
N LEU A 168 0.95 -8.22 -13.21
CA LEU A 168 -0.39 -7.67 -13.42
C LEU A 168 -0.32 -6.16 -13.66
N ARG A 169 -1.23 -5.65 -14.50
CA ARG A 169 -1.30 -4.22 -14.85
C ARG A 169 -2.47 -3.51 -14.15
N GLY A 170 -2.18 -2.32 -13.64
CA GLY A 170 -3.05 -1.13 -13.45
C GLY A 170 -4.39 -1.26 -12.71
N ARG A 171 -5.32 -2.13 -13.14
CA ARG A 171 -6.67 -2.28 -12.53
C ARG A 171 -6.75 -3.51 -11.61
N LYS A 172 -5.89 -4.51 -11.85
CA LYS A 172 -5.91 -5.79 -11.13
C LYS A 172 -5.15 -5.75 -9.79
N ASN A 173 -4.49 -4.65 -9.46
CA ASN A 173 -3.53 -4.55 -8.37
C ASN A 173 -4.04 -3.69 -7.20
N ARG A 174 -5.13 -4.11 -6.55
CA ARG A 174 -5.62 -3.46 -5.32
C ARG A 174 -4.79 -3.91 -4.11
N ARG A 175 -4.61 -3.05 -3.11
CA ARG A 175 -3.92 -3.36 -1.84
C ARG A 175 -4.41 -4.66 -1.16
N LYS A 176 -5.73 -4.87 -1.13
CA LYS A 176 -6.35 -6.08 -0.55
C LYS A 176 -6.20 -7.33 -1.42
N ASN A 177 -5.76 -7.19 -2.68
CA ASN A 177 -5.56 -8.33 -3.56
C ASN A 177 -4.27 -9.06 -3.17
N THR A 178 -4.39 -10.34 -2.89
CA THR A 178 -3.26 -11.22 -2.55
C THR A 178 -2.17 -11.24 -3.64
N ALA A 179 -2.54 -10.97 -4.89
CA ALA A 179 -1.59 -10.77 -5.99
C ALA A 179 -0.54 -9.67 -5.75
N THR A 180 -0.81 -8.72 -4.86
CA THR A 180 0.09 -7.60 -4.51
C THR A 180 0.96 -7.88 -3.28
N HIS A 181 0.79 -9.04 -2.64
CA HIS A 181 1.42 -9.38 -1.37
C HIS A 181 2.72 -10.14 -1.62
N PHE A 182 3.79 -9.69 -0.97
CA PHE A 182 5.12 -10.27 -1.04
C PHE A 182 5.69 -10.46 0.37
N LEU A 183 6.41 -11.55 0.57
CA LEU A 183 7.13 -11.85 1.79
C LEU A 183 8.64 -11.66 1.52
N PRO A 184 9.30 -10.69 2.18
CA PRO A 184 10.76 -10.56 2.10
C PRO A 184 11.44 -11.71 2.84
N MET A 185 12.19 -12.54 2.11
CA MET A 185 12.96 -13.66 2.65
C MET A 185 14.44 -13.30 2.67
N VAL A 186 15.16 -13.73 3.71
CA VAL A 186 16.63 -13.64 3.74
C VAL A 186 17.22 -14.44 2.58
N VAL A 187 18.34 -13.96 2.04
CA VAL A 187 19.18 -14.68 1.06
C VAL A 187 20.32 -15.34 1.80
#